data_AF-A0A2V7SFX3-F1
#
_entry.id   AF-A0A2V7SFX3-F1
#
_cell.length_a   1.000
_cell.length_b   1.000
_cell.length_c   1.000
_cell.angle_alpha   90.00
_cell.angle_beta   90.00
_cell.angle_gamma   90.00
#
_symmetry.space_group_name_H-M   'P 1'
#
loop_
_entity.id
_entity.type
_entity.pdbx_description
1 polymer ?
#
loop_
_entity_poly.entity_id
_entity_poly.type
_entity_poly.pdbx_seq_one_letter_code
_entity_poly.pdbx_strand_id
1 'polypeptide(L)'
;MPVTAKLSRKFYEKLGDEVANELVEWFNLVDATYRSDLKELNELNFARFDAKLEQRLAELRTELQAEMQAGFARVDRRLAELETRLTKRLFGFWIAQSATTVALVFGVVRLMRG
;
A
#
# COMPACT_ATOMS: atom_id res chain seq x y z
N MET A 1 -35.85 10.23 -11.45
CA MET A 1 -37.29 10.28 -11.79
C MET A 1 -38.10 9.90 -10.55
N PRO A 2 -39.11 10.69 -10.16
CA PRO A 2 -40.06 10.30 -9.13
C PRO A 2 -40.87 9.10 -9.63
N VAL A 3 -41.10 8.11 -8.76
CA VAL A 3 -42.08 7.06 -9.03
C VAL A 3 -43.43 7.63 -8.63
N THR A 4 -44.34 7.83 -9.57
CA THR A 4 -45.72 8.19 -9.23
C THR A 4 -46.45 6.90 -8.89
N ALA A 5 -46.67 6.64 -7.61
CA ALA A 5 -47.55 5.56 -7.21
C ALA A 5 -48.95 5.79 -7.81
N LYS A 6 -49.54 4.71 -8.32
CA LYS A 6 -50.90 4.72 -8.87
C LYS A 6 -51.69 3.61 -8.23
N LEU A 7 -52.83 3.98 -7.65
CA LEU A 7 -53.79 3.03 -7.11
C LEU A 7 -54.77 2.58 -8.22
N SER A 8 -55.32 1.38 -8.07
CA SER A 8 -56.29 0.85 -9.04
C SER A 8 -57.63 1.59 -8.95
N ARG A 9 -58.36 1.70 -10.06
CA ARG A 9 -59.68 2.37 -10.11
C ARG A 9 -60.70 1.80 -9.13
N LYS A 10 -60.66 0.47 -8.90
CA LYS A 10 -61.48 -0.21 -7.90
C LYS A 10 -61.21 0.27 -6.47
N PHE A 11 -60.02 0.77 -6.20
CA PHE A 11 -59.64 1.34 -4.90
C PHE A 11 -60.29 2.72 -4.71
N TYR A 12 -60.23 3.57 -5.74
CA TYR A 12 -60.94 4.86 -5.80
C TYR A 12 -62.45 4.69 -5.63
N GLU A 13 -63.06 3.72 -6.32
CA GLU A 13 -64.49 3.42 -6.20
C GLU A 13 -64.92 2.96 -4.79
N LYS A 14 -64.00 2.38 -4.02
CA LYS A 14 -64.29 1.84 -2.68
C LYS A 14 -63.99 2.81 -1.55
N LEU A 15 -62.96 3.64 -1.69
CA LEU A 15 -62.50 4.56 -0.65
C LEU A 15 -62.87 6.03 -0.93
N GLY A 16 -63.28 6.34 -2.16
CA GLY A 16 -63.49 7.70 -2.63
C GLY A 16 -62.21 8.33 -3.18
N ASP A 17 -62.37 9.28 -4.09
CA ASP A 17 -61.26 9.90 -4.81
C ASP A 17 -60.34 10.72 -3.90
N GLU A 18 -60.91 11.38 -2.89
CA GLU A 18 -60.19 12.20 -1.92
C GLU A 18 -59.20 11.36 -1.09
N VAL A 19 -59.71 10.32 -0.42
CA VAL A 19 -58.89 9.44 0.41
C VAL A 19 -57.84 8.69 -0.42
N ALA A 20 -58.20 8.25 -1.63
CA ALA A 20 -57.26 7.57 -2.52
C ALA A 20 -56.12 8.50 -2.99
N ASN A 21 -56.42 9.78 -3.28
CA ASN A 21 -55.40 10.77 -3.64
C ASN A 21 -54.47 11.09 -2.47
N GLU A 22 -55.00 11.29 -1.25
CA GLU A 22 -54.18 11.53 -0.07
C GLU A 22 -53.18 10.39 0.19
N LEU A 23 -53.61 9.13 0.01
CA LEU A 23 -52.74 7.97 0.15
C LEU A 23 -51.63 7.93 -0.91
N VAL A 24 -51.93 8.32 -2.15
CA VAL A 24 -50.93 8.42 -3.23
C VAL A 24 -49.92 9.51 -2.92
N GLU A 25 -50.38 10.68 -2.48
CA GLU A 25 -49.51 11.80 -2.11
C GLU A 25 -48.59 11.42 -0.94
N TRP A 26 -49.14 10.80 0.10
CA TRP A 26 -48.37 10.31 1.23
C TRP A 26 -47.32 9.28 0.79
N PHE A 27 -47.69 8.30 -0.06
CA PHE A 27 -46.74 7.29 -0.53
C PHE A 27 -45.59 7.92 -1.34
N ASN A 28 -45.90 8.86 -2.22
CA ASN A 28 -44.89 9.57 -3.01
C ASN A 28 -43.97 10.42 -2.11
N LEU A 29 -44.51 11.04 -1.05
CA LEU A 29 -43.71 11.79 -0.07
C LEU A 29 -42.77 10.87 0.71
N VAL A 30 -43.25 9.70 1.14
CA VAL A 30 -42.43 8.69 1.83
C VAL A 30 -41.33 8.16 0.91
N ASP A 31 -41.62 7.84 -0.35
CA ASP A 31 -40.62 7.40 -1.33
C ASP A 31 -39.54 8.46 -1.55
N ALA A 32 -39.94 9.72 -1.73
CA ALA A 32 -39.02 10.83 -1.93
C ALA A 32 -38.10 11.03 -0.72
N THR A 33 -38.67 11.00 0.49
CA THR A 33 -37.92 11.14 1.75
C THR A 33 -36.93 9.99 1.92
N TYR A 34 -37.41 8.74 1.80
CA TYR A 34 -36.56 7.58 2.00
C TYR A 34 -35.40 7.52 0.99
N ARG A 35 -35.67 7.86 -0.28
CA ARG A 35 -34.62 7.93 -1.30
C ARG A 35 -33.61 9.04 -1.02
N SER A 36 -34.06 10.17 -0.48
CA SER A 36 -33.18 11.26 -0.04
C SER A 36 -32.30 10.80 1.11
N ASP A 37 -32.88 10.21 2.15
CA ASP A 37 -32.16 9.72 3.32
C ASP A 37 -31.15 8.63 2.95
N LEU A 38 -31.54 7.69 2.07
CA LEU A 38 -30.63 6.67 1.57
C LEU A 38 -29.46 7.29 0.81
N LYS A 39 -29.71 8.31 -0.01
CA LYS A 39 -28.66 9.02 -0.74
C LYS A 39 -27.72 9.74 0.23
N GLU A 40 -28.25 10.45 1.22
CA GLU A 40 -27.46 11.15 2.23
C GLU A 40 -26.61 10.17 3.06
N LEU A 41 -27.20 9.08 3.54
CA LEU A 41 -26.48 8.03 4.26
C LEU A 41 -25.40 7.40 3.40
N ASN A 42 -25.68 7.17 2.12
CA ASN A 42 -24.72 6.62 1.18
C ASN A 42 -23.54 7.57 0.96
N GLU A 43 -23.80 8.86 0.72
CA GLU A 43 -22.78 9.90 0.58
C GLU A 43 -21.91 10.02 1.85
N LEU A 44 -22.53 10.04 3.04
CA LEU A 44 -21.83 10.09 4.31
C LEU A 44 -20.95 8.84 4.52
N ASN A 45 -21.47 7.66 4.21
CA ASN A 45 -20.74 6.41 4.34
C ASN A 45 -19.58 6.33 3.35
N PHE A 46 -19.77 6.78 2.11
CA PHE A 46 -18.69 6.85 1.12
C PHE A 46 -17.60 7.84 1.54
N ALA A 47 -17.95 9.03 2.03
CA ALA A 47 -16.98 9.99 2.54
C ALA A 47 -16.16 9.43 3.71
N ARG A 48 -16.80 8.71 4.65
CA ARG A 48 -16.10 8.04 5.75
C ARG A 48 -15.20 6.90 5.29
N PHE A 49 -15.67 6.13 4.30
CA PHE A 49 -14.91 5.04 3.73
C PHE A 49 -13.67 5.56 3.00
N ASP A 50 -13.83 6.59 2.19
CA ASP A 50 -12.76 7.25 1.45
C ASP A 50 -11.69 7.82 2.40
N ALA A 51 -12.10 8.58 3.42
CA ALA A 51 -11.18 9.09 4.45
C ALA A 51 -10.41 7.98 5.15
N LYS A 52 -11.06 6.84 5.45
CA LYS A 52 -10.39 5.69 6.08
C LYS A 52 -9.44 5.00 5.11
N LEU A 53 -9.78 4.89 3.84
CA LEU A 53 -8.89 4.35 2.81
C LEU A 53 -7.66 5.23 2.62
N GLU A 54 -7.84 6.54 2.51
CA GLU A 54 -6.73 7.49 2.41
C GLU A 54 -5.79 7.37 3.61
N GLN A 55 -6.33 7.31 4.83
CA GLN A 55 -5.55 7.09 6.04
C GLN A 55 -4.74 5.79 5.96
N ARG A 56 -5.39 4.66 5.63
CA ARG A 56 -4.71 3.35 5.54
C ARG A 56 -3.65 3.32 4.44
N LEU A 57 -3.88 3.99 3.32
CA LEU A 57 -2.88 4.13 2.25
C LEU A 57 -1.69 4.96 2.69
N ALA A 58 -1.90 6.04 3.46
CA ALA A 58 -0.82 6.83 4.04
C ALA A 58 0.01 6.02 5.06
N GLU A 59 -0.65 5.26 5.93
CA GLU A 59 0.01 4.35 6.88
C GLU A 59 0.86 3.30 6.14
N LEU A 60 0.28 2.62 5.15
CA LEU A 60 0.96 1.58 4.37
C LEU A 60 2.15 2.14 3.57
N ARG A 61 2.02 3.34 3.00
CA ARG A 61 3.15 4.02 2.33
C ARG A 61 4.29 4.29 3.29
N THR A 62 3.97 4.75 4.50
CA THR A 62 4.97 5.06 5.54
C THR A 62 5.67 3.79 6.00
N GLU A 63 4.92 2.72 6.26
CA GLU A 63 5.45 1.42 6.65
C GLU A 63 6.36 0.83 5.57
N LEU A 64 5.90 0.81 4.32
CA LEU A 64 6.69 0.32 3.20
C LEU A 64 7.99 1.12 3.01
N GLN A 65 7.93 2.44 3.15
CA GLN A 65 9.12 3.29 3.07
C GLN A 65 10.11 2.98 4.19
N ALA A 66 9.63 2.76 5.42
CA ALA A 66 10.47 2.38 6.54
C ALA A 66 11.11 1.00 6.35
N GLU A 67 10.34 0.02 5.89
CA GLU A 67 10.84 -1.32 5.58
C GLU A 67 11.89 -1.30 4.46
N MET A 68 11.65 -0.53 3.40
CA MET A 68 12.63 -0.36 2.32
C MET A 68 13.93 0.29 2.83
N GLN A 69 13.84 1.35 3.62
CA GLN A 69 15.02 2.00 4.20
C GLN A 69 15.80 1.04 5.10
N ALA A 70 15.11 0.27 5.95
CA ALA A 70 15.74 -0.74 6.79
C ALA A 70 16.39 -1.86 5.95
N GLY A 71 15.72 -2.28 4.87
CA GLY A 71 16.23 -3.25 3.90
C GLY A 71 17.52 -2.78 3.23
N PHE A 72 17.54 -1.55 2.70
CA PHE A 72 18.73 -0.95 2.10
C PHE A 72 19.87 -0.81 3.10
N ALA A 73 19.60 -0.29 4.30
CA ALA A 73 20.62 -0.17 5.34
C ALA A 73 21.24 -1.54 5.71
N ARG A 74 20.45 -2.62 5.67
CA ARG A 74 20.94 -3.99 5.89
C ARG A 74 21.81 -4.48 4.73
N VAL A 75 21.43 -4.17 3.49
CA VAL A 75 22.23 -4.48 2.30
C VAL A 75 23.57 -3.75 2.35
N ASP A 76 23.55 -2.45 2.62
CA ASP A 76 24.76 -1.62 2.72
C ASP A 76 25.73 -2.15 3.77
N ARG A 77 25.23 -2.51 4.96
CA ARG A 77 26.05 -3.15 6.00
C ARG A 77 26.69 -4.45 5.52
N ARG A 78 25.92 -5.31 4.85
CA ARG A 78 26.44 -6.58 4.32
C ARG A 78 27.50 -6.34 3.26
N LEU A 79 27.31 -5.36 2.38
CA LEU A 79 28.30 -5.00 1.37
C LEU A 79 29.59 -4.48 2.01
N ALA A 80 29.49 -3.59 3.00
CA ALA A 80 30.64 -3.08 3.74
C ALA A 80 31.41 -4.19 4.49
N GLU A 81 30.69 -5.15 5.07
CA GLU A 81 31.28 -6.33 5.70
C GLU A 81 32.02 -7.21 4.68
N LEU A 82 31.41 -7.44 3.52
CA LEU A 82 32.04 -8.21 2.43
C LEU A 82 33.29 -7.50 1.91
N GLU A 83 33.20 -6.20 1.65
CA GLU A 83 34.33 -5.38 1.23
C GLU A 83 35.48 -5.47 2.24
N THR A 84 35.17 -5.29 3.53
CA THR A 84 36.18 -5.40 4.60
C THR A 84 36.83 -6.78 4.64
N ARG A 85 36.04 -7.85 4.50
CA ARG A 85 36.55 -9.23 4.49
C ARG A 85 37.42 -9.51 3.27
N LEU A 86 36.99 -9.07 2.09
CA LEU A 86 37.74 -9.24 0.84
C LEU A 86 39.05 -8.46 0.90
N THR A 87 39.00 -7.21 1.34
CA THR A 87 40.19 -6.36 1.51
C THR A 87 41.20 -7.03 2.45
N LYS A 88 40.78 -7.51 3.63
CA LYS A 88 41.67 -8.23 4.55
C LYS A 88 42.29 -9.49 3.92
N ARG A 89 41.49 -10.28 3.20
CA ARG A 89 41.97 -11.49 2.50
C ARG A 89 42.98 -11.16 1.41
N LEU A 90 42.70 -10.14 0.61
CA LEU A 90 43.61 -9.67 -0.44
C LEU A 90 44.93 -9.18 0.17
N PHE A 91 44.89 -8.37 1.23
CA PHE A 91 46.10 -7.94 1.92
C PHE A 91 46.93 -9.13 2.44
N GLY A 92 46.29 -10.11 3.09
CA GLY A 92 46.99 -11.31 3.54
C GLY A 92 47.62 -12.11 2.39
N PHE A 93 46.90 -12.25 1.28
CA PHE A 93 47.40 -12.88 0.07
C PHE A 93 48.61 -12.12 -0.52
N TRP A 94 48.52 -10.79 -0.63
CA TRP A 94 49.60 -9.95 -1.15
C TRP A 94 50.87 -10.02 -0.28
N ILE A 95 50.74 -10.06 1.05
CA ILE A 95 51.87 -10.23 1.96
C ILE A 95 52.55 -11.59 1.72
N ALA A 96 51.78 -12.68 1.66
CA ALA A 96 52.31 -14.01 1.42
C ALA A 96 53.00 -14.13 0.05
N GLN A 97 52.41 -13.55 -1.00
CA GLN A 97 53.00 -13.53 -2.33
C GLN A 97 54.30 -12.70 -2.38
N SER A 98 54.31 -11.54 -1.71
CA SER A 98 55.51 -10.70 -1.61
C SER A 98 56.65 -11.43 -0.89
N ALA A 99 56.35 -12.10 0.23
CA ALA A 99 57.33 -12.90 0.97
C ALA A 99 57.90 -14.04 0.13
N THR A 100 57.04 -14.74 -0.62
CA THR A 100 57.45 -15.81 -1.55
C THR A 100 58.38 -15.26 -2.63
N THR A 101 58.02 -14.13 -3.24
CA THR A 101 58.83 -13.48 -4.27
C THR A 101 60.20 -13.05 -3.75
N VAL A 102 60.26 -12.44 -2.56
CA VAL A 102 61.52 -12.06 -1.90
C VAL A 102 62.40 -13.28 -1.62
N ALA A 103 61.82 -14.37 -1.12
CA ALA A 103 62.55 -15.61 -0.85
C ALA A 103 63.14 -16.22 -2.14
N LEU A 104 62.37 -16.23 -3.23
CA LEU A 104 62.83 -16.71 -4.54
C LEU A 104 64.00 -15.86 -5.06
N VAL A 105 63.88 -14.52 -5.04
CA VAL A 105 64.96 -13.62 -5.47
C VAL A 105 66.22 -13.82 -4.64
N PHE A 106 66.09 -13.92 -3.32
CA PHE A 106 67.21 -14.17 -2.42
C PHE A 106 67.89 -15.51 -2.73
N GLY A 107 67.10 -16.57 -2.97
CA GLY A 107 67.62 -17.89 -3.36
C GLY A 107 68.43 -17.84 -4.66
N VAL A 108 67.93 -17.15 -5.68
CA VAL A 108 68.64 -16.97 -6.97
C VAL A 108 69.94 -16.18 -6.79
N VAL A 109 69.92 -15.07 -6.04
CA VAL A 109 71.13 -14.27 -5.77
C VAL A 109 72.19 -15.07 -5.03
N ARG A 110 71.79 -15.88 -4.06
CA ARG A 110 72.70 -16.76 -3.33
C ARG A 110 73.35 -17.79 -4.26
N LEU A 111 72.59 -18.37 -5.19
CA LEU A 111 73.08 -19.37 -6.14
C LEU A 111 74.02 -18.77 -7.20
N MET A 112 73.87 -17.49 -7.55
CA MET A 112 74.82 -16.81 -8.46
C MET A 112 76.12 -16.38 -7.78
N ARG A 113 76.16 -16.31 -6.45
CA ARG A 113 77.32 -15.84 -5.66
C ARG A 113 78.13 -16.96 -5.01
N GLY A 114 77.62 -18.19 -5.00
CA GLY A 114 78.33 -19.39 -4.53
C GLY A 114 78.75 -20.24 -5.71
#